data_AF-A0A9E4CBG3-F1
#
_entry.id   AF-A0A9E4CBG3-F1
#
_cell.length_a   1.000
_cell.length_b   1.000
_cell.length_c   1.000
_cell.angle_alpha   90.00
_cell.angle_beta   90.00
_cell.angle_gamma   90.00
#
_symmetry.space_group_name_H-M   'P 1'
#
loop_
_entity.id
_entity.type
_entity.pdbx_description
1 polymer ?
#
loop_
_entity_poly.entity_id
_entity_poly.type
_entity_poly.pdbx_seq_one_letter_code
_entity_poly.pdbx_strand_id
1 'polypeptide(L)'
;MADSLSGFRERIDAYDAQIIRLINERLKICLEVGEYKSAQGIAVKDEARENEVIARILDGNEGPCPPEVLEQVYRILIDTAVRLEEK
;
A
#
# COMPACT_ATOMS: atom_id res chain seq x y z
N MET A 1 30.09 14.99 -9.60
CA MET A 1 29.26 16.20 -9.58
C MET A 1 28.66 16.29 -8.19
N ALA A 2 28.68 17.46 -7.56
CA ALA A 2 27.97 17.62 -6.29
C ALA A 2 26.47 17.52 -6.59
N ASP A 3 25.75 16.65 -5.89
CA ASP A 3 24.30 16.59 -5.99
C ASP A 3 23.73 17.98 -5.67
N SER A 4 22.99 18.56 -6.61
CA SER A 4 22.26 19.80 -6.37
C SER A 4 20.93 19.48 -5.71
N LEU A 5 20.38 20.45 -4.98
CA LEU A 5 19.03 20.34 -4.43
C LEU A 5 17.99 20.03 -5.52
N SER A 6 18.18 20.56 -6.74
CA SER A 6 17.31 20.25 -7.87
C SER A 6 17.39 18.78 -8.29
N GLY A 7 18.60 18.21 -8.38
CA GLY A 7 18.78 16.79 -8.73
C GLY A 7 18.18 15.84 -7.69
N PHE A 8 18.25 16.17 -6.40
CA PHE A 8 17.56 15.41 -5.36
C PHE A 8 16.04 15.45 -5.52
N ARG A 9 15.47 16.61 -5.83
CA ARG A 9 14.02 16.77 -6.03
C ARG A 9 13.53 15.98 -7.24
N GLU A 10 14.24 16.05 -8.36
CA GLU A 10 13.88 15.27 -9.56
C GLU A 10 13.87 13.75 -9.28
N ARG A 11 14.81 13.27 -8.47
CA ARG A 11 14.85 11.86 -8.03
C ARG A 11 13.66 11.53 -7.13
N ILE A 12 13.30 12.41 -6.20
CA ILE A 12 12.12 12.23 -5.34
C ILE A 12 10.85 12.19 -6.18
N ASP A 13 10.67 13.14 -7.10
CA ASP A 13 9.50 13.19 -8.00
C ASP A 13 9.37 11.91 -8.83
N ALA A 14 10.50 11.35 -9.28
CA ALA A 14 10.53 10.07 -9.99
C ALA A 14 10.12 8.88 -9.11
N TYR A 15 10.44 8.89 -7.81
CA TYR A 15 9.96 7.88 -6.86
C TYR A 15 8.48 8.06 -6.53
N ASP A 16 8.02 9.30 -6.35
CA ASP A 16 6.62 9.60 -6.08
C ASP A 16 5.70 9.12 -7.22
N ALA A 17 6.13 9.32 -8.47
CA ALA A 17 5.42 8.79 -9.63
C ALA A 17 5.32 7.25 -9.61
N GLN A 18 6.35 6.56 -9.12
CA GLN A 18 6.34 5.11 -8.97
C GLN A 18 5.43 4.66 -7.82
N ILE A 19 5.47 5.36 -6.69
CA ILE A 19 4.62 5.09 -5.53
C ILE A 19 3.14 5.21 -5.92
N ILE A 20 2.77 6.30 -6.60
CA ILE A 20 1.39 6.51 -7.09
C ILE A 20 0.95 5.38 -8.01
N ARG A 21 1.81 4.96 -8.95
CA ARG A 21 1.50 3.85 -9.85
C ARG A 21 1.25 2.56 -9.07
N LEU A 22 2.16 2.18 -8.17
CA LEU A 22 2.07 0.93 -7.40
C LEU A 22 0.85 0.91 -6.46
N ILE A 23 0.51 2.04 -5.84
CA ILE A 23 -0.70 2.18 -5.02
C ILE A 23 -1.94 1.89 -5.87
N ASN A 24 -2.04 2.51 -7.05
CA ASN A 24 -3.19 2.31 -7.93
C ASN A 24 -3.30 0.88 -8.45
N GLU A 25 -2.19 0.25 -8.82
CA GLU A 25 -2.15 -1.16 -9.24
C GLU A 25 -2.63 -2.08 -8.11
N ARG A 26 -2.15 -1.85 -6.88
CA ARG A 26 -2.58 -2.61 -5.70
C ARG A 26 -4.09 -2.46 -5.46
N LEU A 27 -4.62 -1.23 -5.54
CA LEU A 27 -6.05 -0.97 -5.30
C LEU A 27 -6.94 -1.56 -6.39
N LYS A 28 -6.50 -1.62 -7.65
CA LYS A 28 -7.24 -2.33 -8.71
C LYS A 28 -7.41 -3.82 -8.40
N ILE A 29 -6.34 -4.46 -7.92
CA ILE A 29 -6.41 -5.87 -7.50
C ILE A 29 -7.36 -6.03 -6.30
N CYS A 30 -7.35 -5.09 -5.34
CA CYS A 30 -8.31 -5.12 -4.24
C CYS A 30 -9.77 -5.04 -4.71
N LEU A 31 -10.06 -4.24 -5.74
CA LEU A 31 -11.40 -4.19 -6.33
C LEU A 31 -11.81 -5.55 -6.93
N GLU A 32 -10.93 -6.18 -7.72
CA GLU A 32 -11.17 -7.53 -8.28
C GLU A 32 -11.41 -8.58 -7.16
N VAL A 33 -10.65 -8.48 -6.06
CA VAL A 33 -10.84 -9.33 -4.87
C VAL A 33 -12.18 -9.05 -4.19
N GLY A 34 -12.59 -7.79 -4.10
CA GLY A 34 -13.91 -7.38 -3.57
C GLY A 34 -15.05 -7.97 -4.38
N GLU A 35 -14.98 -7.89 -5.72
CA GLU A 35 -15.96 -8.50 -6.63
C GLU A 35 -16.05 -10.01 -6.42
N TYR A 36 -14.90 -10.68 -6.30
CA TYR A 36 -14.85 -12.11 -6.01
C TYR A 36 -15.48 -12.46 -4.65
N LYS A 37 -15.12 -11.74 -3.58
CA LYS A 37 -15.67 -11.96 -2.23
C LYS A 37 -17.18 -11.75 -2.21
N SER A 38 -17.66 -10.69 -2.85
CA SER A 38 -19.09 -10.37 -2.99
C SER A 38 -19.85 -11.49 -3.69
N ALA A 39 -19.34 -11.99 -4.82
CA ALA A 39 -19.93 -13.10 -5.56
C ALA A 39 -20.01 -14.42 -4.76
N GLN A 40 -19.13 -14.60 -3.77
CA GLN A 40 -19.05 -15.78 -2.92
C GLN A 40 -19.68 -15.58 -1.52
N GLY A 41 -20.23 -14.39 -1.22
CA GLY A 41 -20.77 -14.07 0.10
C GLY A 41 -19.71 -14.03 1.22
N ILE A 42 -18.44 -13.82 0.86
CA ILE A 42 -17.32 -13.72 1.80
C ILE A 42 -17.28 -12.29 2.36
N ALA A 43 -16.99 -12.16 3.66
CA ALA A 43 -16.83 -10.85 4.29
C ALA A 43 -15.66 -10.06 3.66
N VAL A 44 -15.87 -8.77 3.43
CA VAL A 44 -14.83 -7.86 2.89
C VAL A 44 -13.66 -7.74 3.85
N LYS A 45 -13.96 -7.53 5.14
CA LYS A 45 -12.98 -7.38 6.22
C LYS A 45 -12.41 -8.74 6.64
N ASP A 46 -11.10 -8.86 6.66
CA ASP A 46 -10.37 -10.06 7.09
C ASP A 46 -9.15 -9.63 7.93
N GLU A 47 -9.35 -9.53 9.24
CA GLU A 47 -8.33 -9.05 10.17
C GLU A 47 -7.09 -9.96 10.19
N ALA A 48 -7.24 -11.26 9.95
CA ALA A 48 -6.12 -12.18 9.89
C ALA A 48 -5.25 -11.86 8.66
N ARG A 49 -5.88 -11.64 7.50
CA ARG A 49 -5.19 -11.24 6.28
C ARG A 49 -4.52 -9.88 6.42
N GLU A 50 -5.19 -8.91 7.04
CA GLU A 50 -4.64 -7.57 7.27
C GLU A 50 -3.38 -7.62 8.14
N ASN A 51 -3.42 -8.36 9.25
CA ASN A 51 -2.27 -8.54 10.14
C ASN A 51 -1.12 -9.27 9.45
N GLU A 52 -1.41 -10.25 8.58
CA GLU A 52 -0.39 -10.94 7.78
C GLU A 52 0.31 -10.00 6.79
N VAL A 53 -0.44 -9.09 6.16
CA VAL A 53 0.14 -8.05 5.29
C VAL A 53 1.06 -7.14 6.09
N ILE A 54 0.63 -6.67 7.27
CA ILE A 54 1.44 -5.83 8.15
C ILE A 54 2.71 -6.55 8.61
N ALA A 55 2.60 -7.80 9.06
CA ALA A 55 3.77 -8.58 9.47
C ALA A 55 4.81 -8.70 8.34
N ARG A 56 4.34 -8.98 7.12
CA ARG A 56 5.19 -9.14 5.94
C ARG A 56 5.94 -7.87 5.53
N ILE A 57 5.26 -6.71 5.59
CA ILE A 57 5.89 -5.43 5.21
C ILE A 57 6.86 -4.95 6.27
N LEU A 58 6.62 -5.28 7.54
CA LEU A 58 7.56 -4.99 8.63
C LEU A 58 8.80 -5.88 8.54
N ASP A 59 8.63 -7.16 8.24
CA ASP A 59 9.74 -8.11 8.05
C ASP A 59 10.63 -7.72 6.85
N GLY A 60 10.02 -7.25 5.76
CA GLY A 60 10.74 -6.77 4.58
C GLY A 60 11.31 -5.35 4.66
N ASN A 61 11.21 -4.67 5.80
CA ASN A 61 11.69 -3.29 5.94
C ASN A 61 13.21 -3.22 6.19
N GLU A 62 13.98 -3.21 5.11
CA GLU A 62 15.44 -3.02 5.16
C GLU A 62 15.88 -1.54 5.03
N GLY A 63 14.90 -0.64 4.91
CA GLY A 63 15.12 0.78 4.65
C GLY A 63 15.19 1.64 5.91
N PRO A 64 15.43 2.95 5.77
CA PRO A 64 15.51 3.88 6.90
C PRO A 64 14.13 4.25 7.50
N CYS A 65 13.04 3.65 7.01
CA CYS A 65 11.69 3.97 7.47
C CYS A 65 11.45 3.35 8.85
N PRO A 66 10.99 4.10 9.87
CA PRO A 66 10.60 3.52 11.15
C PRO A 66 9.44 2.53 10.98
N PRO A 67 9.49 1.33 11.61
CA PRO A 67 8.44 0.31 11.52
C PRO A 67 7.02 0.86 11.78
N GLU A 68 6.88 1.71 12.78
CA GLU A 68 5.60 2.31 13.18
C GLU A 68 5.03 3.26 12.12
N VAL A 69 5.88 3.92 11.33
CA VAL A 69 5.45 4.78 10.23
C VAL A 69 5.02 3.92 9.03
N LEU A 70 5.80 2.87 8.74
CA LEU A 70 5.48 1.94 7.66
C LEU A 70 4.15 1.22 7.90
N GLU A 71 3.91 0.77 9.13
CA GLU A 71 2.63 0.18 9.53
C GLU A 71 1.46 1.14 9.30
N GLN A 72 1.58 2.41 9.73
CA GLN A 72 0.52 3.41 9.56
C GLN A 72 0.16 3.63 8.08
N VAL A 73 1.17 3.75 7.21
CA VAL A 73 0.95 3.90 5.76
C VAL A 73 0.18 2.70 5.20
N TYR A 74 0.58 1.49 5.58
CA TYR A 74 -0.09 0.28 5.09
C TYR A 74 -1.51 0.12 5.65
N ARG A 75 -1.77 0.49 6.91
CA ARG A 75 -3.12 0.50 7.47
C ARG A 75 -4.04 1.45 6.68
N ILE A 76 -3.57 2.65 6.34
CA ILE A 76 -4.32 3.59 5.51
C ILE A 76 -4.63 2.99 4.12
N LEU A 77 -3.67 2.30 3.50
CA LEU A 77 -3.88 1.64 2.20
C LEU A 77 -4.88 0.48 2.29
N ILE A 78 -4.81 -0.32 3.35
CA ILE A 78 -5.75 -1.42 3.62
C ILE A 78 -7.15 -0.87 3.86
N ASP A 79 -7.32 0.11 4.75
CA ASP A 79 -8.61 0.73 5.05
C ASP A 79 -9.22 1.35 3.80
N THR A 80 -8.39 1.92 2.92
CA THR A 80 -8.83 2.46 1.63
C THR A 80 -9.32 1.36 0.70
N ALA A 81 -8.64 0.22 0.64
CA ALA A 81 -9.08 -0.94 -0.14
C ALA A 81 -10.42 -1.47 0.37
N VAL A 82 -10.56 -1.69 1.68
CA VAL A 82 -11.83 -2.16 2.29
C VAL A 82 -12.99 -1.22 1.94
N ARG A 83 -12.80 0.10 2.08
CA ARG A 83 -13.82 1.09 1.70
C ARG A 83 -14.17 1.09 0.21
N LEU A 84 -13.26 0.67 -0.66
CA LEU A 84 -13.51 0.56 -2.10
C LEU A 84 -14.23 -0.74 -2.43
N GLU A 85 -13.96 -1.83 -1.70
CA GLU A 85 -14.63 -3.13 -1.84
C GLU A 85 -16.09 -3.11 -1.31
N GLU A 86 -16.41 -2.23 -0.35
CA GLU A 86 -17.76 -2.08 0.22
C GLU A 86 -18.73 -1.25 -0.64
N LYS A 87 -18.27 -0.62 -1.73
CA LYS A 87 -19.10 0.20 -2.63
C LYS A 87 -19.70 -0.63 -3.76
#